data_AF-A0A7X5V5Z7-F1
#
_entry.id   AF-A0A7X5V5Z7-F1
#
_cell.length_a   1.000
_cell.length_b   1.000
_cell.length_c   1.000
_cell.angle_alpha   90.00
_cell.angle_beta   90.00
_cell.angle_gamma   90.00
#
_symmetry.space_group_name_H-M   'P 1'
#
loop_
_entity.id
_entity.type
_entity.pdbx_description
1 polymer ?
#
loop_
_entity_poly.entity_id
_entity_poly.type
_entity_poly.pdbx_seq_one_letter_code
_entity_poly.pdbx_strand_id
1 'polypeptide(L)'
;MRRSTAVVIGVAVLVCAGCSGKAESADAPQAGSTATSAPPSSSAPPPAAKPTPAPKPSPMALSVPMYQRALTNVEKVLRPYVARVMNAKTVAAFDASRAQLAGAVVLERSELAKITPPRGLVSAHPQVLDAFDAYAGEVSVNLAKAGETKTGCGLPKGVDVRLYEAKTGVRTAFAGLAQSVQKSIGKGVKFGALSVPAKPAAPAVIGGRGENGDVFQRSGPRGSGSLRITNAGADIVVVVTASNPRKPMASIYIRANKSATLNGIRGDYWVYYKSGTNWDARNNRFTEDCSYARLNRLLDGSYSWSLTLKSVAGNTTESETEAF
;
A
#
# COMPACT_ATOMS: atom_id res chain seq x y z
N MET A 1 -0.56 -23.71 -47.83
CA MET A 1 -1.43 -24.54 -46.98
C MET A 1 -1.73 -23.79 -45.70
N ARG A 2 -3.00 -23.42 -45.53
CA ARG A 2 -3.55 -22.65 -44.39
C ARG A 2 -3.85 -23.60 -43.24
N ARG A 3 -3.57 -23.19 -42.00
CA ARG A 3 -4.41 -23.52 -40.82
C ARG A 3 -4.35 -22.37 -39.81
N SER A 4 -5.44 -21.61 -39.75
CA SER A 4 -5.73 -20.60 -38.73
C SER A 4 -6.68 -21.23 -37.73
N THR A 5 -6.29 -21.31 -36.47
CA THR A 5 -7.14 -21.75 -35.36
C THR A 5 -7.73 -20.52 -34.68
N ALA A 6 -9.04 -20.34 -34.84
CA ALA A 6 -9.83 -19.36 -34.09
C ALA A 6 -10.22 -19.96 -32.74
N VAL A 7 -9.97 -19.22 -31.66
CA VAL A 7 -10.50 -19.54 -30.32
C VAL A 7 -11.53 -18.47 -29.96
N VAL A 8 -12.76 -18.93 -29.75
CA VAL A 8 -13.92 -18.13 -29.33
C VAL A 8 -13.83 -17.92 -27.82
N ILE A 9 -13.79 -16.67 -27.37
CA ILE A 9 -13.91 -16.29 -25.96
C ILE A 9 -15.38 -15.96 -25.70
N GLY A 10 -16.05 -16.82 -24.93
CA GLY A 10 -17.38 -16.54 -24.40
C GLY A 10 -17.31 -15.60 -23.21
N VAL A 11 -17.96 -14.44 -23.32
CA VAL A 11 -18.16 -13.48 -22.22
C VAL A 11 -19.46 -13.83 -21.51
N ALA A 12 -19.38 -14.27 -20.26
CA ALA A 12 -20.53 -14.41 -19.39
C ALA A 12 -20.74 -13.09 -18.62
N VAL A 13 -21.84 -12.41 -18.92
CA VAL A 13 -22.26 -11.16 -18.28
C VAL A 13 -23.04 -11.46 -16.99
N LEU A 14 -22.68 -10.68 -15.97
CA LEU A 14 -23.18 -10.63 -14.60
C LEU A 14 -24.58 -10.00 -14.54
N VAL A 15 -25.53 -10.58 -13.79
CA VAL A 15 -26.73 -9.89 -13.32
C VAL A 15 -27.02 -10.31 -11.87
N CYS A 16 -26.69 -9.44 -10.91
CA CYS A 16 -27.28 -9.48 -9.57
C CYS A 16 -28.13 -8.21 -9.40
N ALA A 17 -29.44 -8.40 -9.36
CA ALA A 17 -30.41 -7.36 -9.05
C ALA A 17 -30.34 -7.01 -7.56
N GLY A 18 -30.16 -5.73 -7.27
CA GLY A 18 -30.41 -5.14 -5.96
C GLY A 18 -31.30 -3.91 -6.12
N CYS A 19 -32.38 -3.85 -5.35
CA CYS A 19 -33.18 -2.66 -5.03
C CYS A 19 -33.77 -2.92 -3.64
N SER A 20 -33.36 -2.13 -2.63
CA SER A 20 -34.09 -0.95 -2.10
C SER A 20 -35.19 -1.40 -1.14
N GLY A 21 -35.33 -0.91 0.09
CA GLY A 21 -34.94 0.34 0.73
C GLY A 21 -36.13 0.71 1.61
N LYS A 22 -35.95 0.87 2.92
CA LYS A 22 -37.01 1.34 3.82
C LYS A 22 -36.44 2.39 4.76
N ALA A 23 -36.88 3.62 4.55
CA ALA A 23 -36.70 4.74 5.46
C ALA A 23 -38.07 5.16 6.01
N GLU A 24 -38.01 6.07 6.99
CA GLU A 24 -39.09 6.87 7.57
C GLU A 24 -39.86 6.28 8.76
N SER A 25 -39.45 6.74 9.95
CA SER A 25 -40.37 7.06 11.04
C SER A 25 -40.08 8.50 11.48
N ALA A 26 -41.09 9.35 11.34
CA ALA A 26 -41.08 10.77 11.64
C ALA A 26 -41.20 11.05 13.14
N ASP A 27 -40.51 12.11 13.55
CA ASP A 27 -40.74 12.88 14.78
C ASP A 27 -42.13 13.52 14.81
N ALA A 28 -42.71 13.63 15.99
CA ALA A 28 -43.81 14.55 16.29
C ALA A 28 -43.60 15.19 17.69
N PRO A 29 -43.86 16.50 17.86
CA PRO A 29 -43.58 17.22 19.10
C PRO A 29 -44.78 17.37 20.05
N GLN A 30 -44.44 17.35 21.33
CA GLN A 30 -44.93 18.09 22.51
C GLN A 30 -46.15 19.03 22.39
N ALA A 31 -47.12 18.89 23.31
CA ALA A 31 -47.83 20.01 23.96
C ALA A 31 -48.70 19.52 25.16
N GLY A 32 -48.80 20.34 26.22
CA GLY A 32 -49.95 20.33 27.14
C GLY A 32 -49.64 20.32 28.65
N SER A 33 -49.47 21.52 29.23
CA SER A 33 -49.61 21.76 30.68
C SER A 33 -51.07 21.85 31.09
N THR A 34 -51.42 21.37 32.28
CA THR A 34 -52.43 22.01 33.16
C THR A 34 -52.24 21.57 34.61
N ALA A 35 -52.19 22.56 35.50
CA ALA A 35 -52.19 22.42 36.95
C ALA A 35 -53.63 22.47 37.49
N THR A 36 -53.93 21.63 38.49
CA THR A 36 -55.10 21.77 39.35
C THR A 36 -54.77 21.33 40.78
N SER A 37 -55.19 22.15 41.74
CA SER A 37 -54.91 22.09 43.18
C SER A 37 -55.83 21.14 43.98
N ALA A 38 -55.34 20.75 45.17
CA ALA A 38 -55.82 19.89 46.30
C ALA A 38 -57.30 20.10 46.79
N PRO A 39 -57.90 19.35 47.78
CA PRO A 39 -57.34 18.70 49.01
C PRO A 39 -58.08 17.38 49.49
N PRO A 40 -58.15 17.00 50.80
CA PRO A 40 -57.17 16.18 51.54
C PRO A 40 -57.73 14.85 52.13
N SER A 41 -56.85 14.12 52.84
CA SER A 41 -57.09 13.14 53.92
C SER A 41 -57.62 11.72 53.59
N SER A 42 -56.77 10.71 53.78
CA SER A 42 -57.12 9.49 54.53
C SER A 42 -55.84 8.71 54.89
N SER A 43 -55.66 8.46 56.19
CA SER A 43 -54.57 7.70 56.79
C SER A 43 -54.68 6.20 56.45
N ALA A 44 -53.75 5.70 55.65
CA ALA A 44 -53.61 4.27 55.35
C ALA A 44 -52.47 3.63 56.17
N PRO A 45 -52.56 2.34 56.56
CA PRO A 45 -51.59 1.67 57.42
C PRO A 45 -50.23 1.44 56.70
N PRO A 46 -49.14 1.20 57.44
CA PRO A 46 -47.82 0.99 56.85
C PRO A 46 -47.84 -0.23 55.91
N PRO A 47 -47.37 -0.12 54.65
CA PRO A 47 -47.18 -1.28 53.80
C PRO A 47 -46.07 -2.16 54.38
N ALA A 48 -46.38 -3.45 54.52
CA ALA A 48 -45.42 -4.47 54.89
C ALA A 48 -44.17 -4.40 53.99
N ALA A 49 -43.00 -4.45 54.62
CA ALA A 49 -41.71 -4.39 53.94
C ALA A 49 -41.65 -5.46 52.83
N LYS A 50 -41.54 -5.00 51.57
CA LYS A 50 -41.26 -5.88 50.44
C LYS A 50 -39.92 -6.59 50.69
N PRO A 51 -39.84 -7.92 50.51
CA PRO A 51 -38.57 -8.63 50.63
C PRO A 51 -37.56 -8.06 49.63
N THR A 52 -36.42 -7.61 50.14
CA THR A 52 -35.28 -7.15 49.35
C THR A 52 -34.89 -8.26 48.37
N PRO A 53 -34.84 -8.00 47.05
CA PRO A 53 -34.38 -8.98 46.07
C PRO A 53 -32.97 -9.43 46.45
N ALA A 54 -32.77 -10.74 46.59
CA ALA A 54 -31.45 -11.30 46.79
C ALA A 54 -30.50 -10.79 45.69
N PRO A 55 -29.28 -10.34 46.03
CA PRO A 55 -28.34 -9.81 45.05
C PRO A 55 -28.08 -10.88 44.00
N LYS A 56 -28.49 -10.59 42.76
CA LYS A 56 -28.24 -11.44 41.59
C LYS A 56 -26.72 -11.65 41.52
N PRO A 57 -26.22 -12.91 41.48
CA PRO A 57 -24.79 -13.17 41.48
C PRO A 57 -24.16 -12.40 40.33
N SER A 58 -23.33 -11.42 40.67
CA SER A 58 -22.63 -10.62 39.67
C SER A 58 -21.70 -11.55 38.90
N PRO A 59 -21.73 -11.53 37.56
CA PRO A 59 -20.84 -12.37 36.75
C PRO A 59 -19.40 -12.10 37.20
N MET A 60 -18.71 -13.16 37.60
CA MET A 60 -17.34 -13.05 38.09
C MET A 60 -16.45 -12.54 36.95
N ALA A 61 -15.92 -11.31 37.11
CA ALA A 61 -14.96 -10.74 36.18
C ALA A 61 -13.73 -11.65 36.10
N LEU A 62 -13.20 -11.84 34.89
CA LEU A 62 -12.01 -12.65 34.69
C LEU A 62 -10.80 -12.06 35.41
N SER A 63 -9.89 -12.92 35.85
CA SER A 63 -8.59 -12.49 36.34
C SER A 63 -7.70 -12.03 35.18
N VAL A 64 -6.72 -11.14 35.45
CA VAL A 64 -5.77 -10.66 34.44
C VAL A 64 -5.04 -11.83 33.74
N PRO A 65 -4.58 -12.89 34.42
CA PRO A 65 -3.99 -14.05 33.76
C PRO A 65 -4.95 -14.79 32.82
N MET A 66 -6.25 -14.86 33.15
CA MET A 66 -7.22 -15.48 32.24
C MET A 66 -7.50 -14.62 31.02
N TYR A 67 -7.55 -13.29 31.18
CA TYR A 67 -7.66 -12.37 30.04
C TYR A 67 -6.43 -12.45 29.11
N GLN A 68 -5.22 -12.54 29.67
CA GLN A 68 -4.00 -12.79 28.89
C GLN A 68 -4.08 -14.11 28.13
N ARG A 69 -4.58 -15.19 28.75
CA ARG A 69 -4.76 -16.48 28.07
C ARG A 69 -5.74 -16.38 26.91
N ALA A 70 -6.83 -15.62 27.05
CA ALA A 70 -7.78 -15.39 25.96
C ALA A 70 -7.09 -14.70 24.77
N LEU A 71 -6.37 -13.61 25.01
CA LEU A 71 -5.62 -12.91 23.96
C LEU A 71 -4.55 -13.80 23.31
N THR A 72 -3.82 -14.58 24.10
CA THR A 72 -2.85 -15.54 23.58
C THR A 72 -3.51 -16.66 22.75
N ASN A 73 -4.73 -17.07 23.10
CA ASN A 73 -5.47 -18.05 22.29
C ASN A 73 -5.89 -17.46 20.95
N VAL A 74 -6.35 -16.20 20.92
CA VAL A 74 -6.63 -15.48 19.67
C VAL A 74 -5.40 -15.45 18.77
N GLU A 75 -4.22 -15.11 19.29
CA GLU A 75 -2.98 -15.14 18.51
C GLU A 75 -2.68 -16.53 17.95
N LYS A 76 -2.86 -17.58 18.75
CA LYS A 76 -2.65 -18.98 18.31
C LYS A 76 -3.59 -19.36 17.19
N VAL A 77 -4.85 -18.94 17.24
CA VAL A 77 -5.85 -19.22 16.19
C VAL A 77 -5.52 -18.45 14.91
N LEU A 78 -5.13 -17.18 15.01
CA LEU A 78 -4.82 -16.34 13.85
C LEU A 78 -3.49 -16.72 13.18
N ARG A 79 -2.51 -17.21 13.93
CA ARG A 79 -1.17 -17.55 13.44
C ARG A 79 -1.14 -18.42 12.17
N PRO A 80 -1.86 -19.55 12.06
CA PRO A 80 -1.87 -20.35 10.82
C PRO A 80 -2.44 -19.59 9.62
N TYR A 81 -3.42 -18.70 9.82
CA TYR A 81 -3.97 -17.88 8.73
C TYR A 81 -2.97 -16.82 8.27
N VAL A 82 -2.30 -16.14 9.22
CA VAL A 82 -1.22 -15.20 8.92
C VAL A 82 -0.11 -15.93 8.14
N ALA A 83 0.33 -17.09 8.63
CA ALA A 83 1.36 -17.89 7.95
C ALA A 83 0.94 -18.28 6.52
N ARG A 84 -0.33 -18.62 6.29
CA ARG A 84 -0.84 -18.95 4.95
C ARG A 84 -0.76 -17.76 4.00
N VAL A 85 -1.13 -16.55 4.45
CA VAL A 85 -0.98 -15.32 3.66
C VAL A 85 0.48 -15.06 3.32
N MET A 86 1.36 -15.15 4.31
CA MET A 86 2.79 -14.86 4.13
C MET A 86 3.50 -15.88 3.22
N ASN A 87 3.02 -17.13 3.20
CA ASN A 87 3.56 -18.20 2.37
C ASN A 87 2.91 -18.32 0.98
N ALA A 88 1.89 -17.51 0.67
CA ALA A 88 1.27 -17.52 -0.65
C ALA A 88 2.29 -17.22 -1.75
N LYS A 89 2.29 -18.01 -2.83
CA LYS A 89 3.23 -17.88 -3.96
C LYS A 89 2.64 -17.15 -5.17
N THR A 90 1.34 -16.93 -5.17
CA THR A 90 0.60 -16.28 -6.27
C THR A 90 -0.34 -15.23 -5.70
N VAL A 91 -0.72 -14.26 -6.52
CA VAL A 91 -1.70 -13.22 -6.14
C VAL A 91 -3.05 -13.86 -5.76
N ALA A 92 -3.53 -14.82 -6.56
CA ALA A 92 -4.78 -15.52 -6.26
C ALA A 92 -4.75 -16.30 -4.93
N ALA A 93 -3.65 -17.01 -4.64
CA ALA A 93 -3.50 -17.71 -3.36
C ALA A 93 -3.38 -16.74 -2.19
N PHE A 94 -2.74 -15.59 -2.40
CA PHE A 94 -2.65 -14.52 -1.42
C PHE A 94 -4.04 -13.95 -1.11
N ASP A 95 -4.83 -13.62 -2.13
CA ASP A 95 -6.17 -13.05 -1.97
C ASP A 95 -7.11 -14.02 -1.24
N ALA A 96 -7.11 -15.30 -1.61
CA ALA A 96 -7.89 -16.33 -0.93
C ALA A 96 -7.48 -16.49 0.54
N SER A 97 -6.17 -16.55 0.82
CA SER A 97 -5.66 -16.69 2.18
C SER A 97 -5.96 -15.46 3.04
N ARG A 98 -5.93 -14.26 2.43
CA ARG A 98 -6.26 -13.01 3.09
C ARG A 98 -7.75 -12.96 3.46
N ALA A 99 -8.64 -13.37 2.56
CA ALA A 99 -10.07 -13.44 2.86
C ALA A 99 -10.36 -14.38 4.03
N GLN A 100 -9.68 -15.53 4.09
CA GLN A 100 -9.77 -16.45 5.23
C GLN A 100 -9.26 -15.82 6.53
N LEU A 101 -8.13 -15.11 6.47
CA LEU A 101 -7.58 -14.39 7.62
C LEU A 101 -8.53 -13.30 8.14
N ALA A 102 -9.14 -12.51 7.24
CA ALA A 102 -10.13 -11.51 7.62
C ALA A 102 -11.35 -12.14 8.32
N GLY A 103 -11.86 -13.27 7.78
CA GLY A 103 -12.93 -14.02 8.44
C GLY A 103 -12.55 -14.54 9.83
N ALA A 104 -11.32 -15.05 9.98
CA ALA A 104 -10.82 -15.49 11.29
C ALA A 104 -10.70 -14.33 12.29
N VAL A 105 -10.25 -13.14 11.87
CA VAL A 105 -10.18 -11.95 12.73
C VAL A 105 -11.57 -11.54 13.23
N VAL A 106 -12.58 -11.56 12.36
CA VAL A 106 -13.98 -11.26 12.75
C VAL A 106 -14.52 -12.28 13.75
N LEU A 107 -14.25 -13.57 13.53
CA LEU A 107 -14.66 -14.63 14.45
C LEU A 107 -14.00 -14.46 15.82
N GLU A 108 -12.68 -14.28 15.87
CA GLU A 108 -11.95 -14.08 17.13
C GLU A 108 -12.37 -12.80 17.87
N ARG A 109 -12.65 -11.72 17.13
CA ARG A 109 -13.24 -10.50 17.70
C ARG A 109 -14.59 -10.81 18.37
N SER A 110 -15.44 -11.62 17.73
CA SER A 110 -16.74 -12.01 18.29
C SER A 110 -16.61 -12.87 19.55
N GLU A 111 -15.60 -13.74 19.63
CA GLU A 111 -15.32 -14.54 20.83
C GLU A 111 -14.78 -13.67 21.97
N LEU A 112 -13.87 -12.74 21.66
CA LEU A 112 -13.37 -11.77 22.64
C LEU A 112 -14.50 -10.91 23.23
N ALA A 113 -15.47 -10.50 22.42
CA ALA A 113 -16.60 -9.68 22.89
C ALA A 113 -17.50 -10.39 23.91
N LYS A 114 -17.48 -11.72 24.00
CA LYS A 114 -18.24 -12.50 24.99
C LYS A 114 -17.57 -12.55 26.37
N ILE A 115 -16.33 -12.09 26.46
CA ILE A 115 -15.49 -12.18 27.65
C ILE A 115 -15.80 -11.01 28.58
N THR A 116 -16.01 -11.28 29.87
CA THR A 116 -16.11 -10.22 30.89
C THR A 116 -14.70 -9.80 31.34
N PRO A 117 -14.19 -8.61 30.98
CA PRO A 117 -12.81 -8.23 31.26
C PRO A 117 -12.56 -8.06 32.78
N PRO A 118 -11.29 -8.17 33.23
CA PRO A 118 -10.90 -7.81 34.58
C PRO A 118 -11.31 -6.36 34.91
N ARG A 119 -11.61 -6.06 36.19
CA ARG A 119 -12.08 -4.72 36.61
C ARG A 119 -11.22 -3.55 36.09
N GLY A 120 -9.90 -3.71 36.08
CA GLY A 120 -8.97 -2.68 35.58
C GLY A 120 -8.92 -2.52 34.06
N LEU A 121 -9.59 -3.39 33.29
CA LEU A 121 -9.60 -3.41 31.82
C LEU A 121 -11.01 -3.20 31.23
N VAL A 122 -12.03 -2.93 32.05
CA VAL A 122 -13.41 -2.75 31.56
C VAL A 122 -13.51 -1.61 30.54
N SER A 123 -12.82 -0.50 30.77
CA SER A 123 -12.79 0.63 29.82
C SER A 123 -11.87 0.39 28.62
N ALA A 124 -10.84 -0.46 28.78
CA ALA A 124 -9.89 -0.79 27.72
C ALA A 124 -10.44 -1.84 26.74
N HIS A 125 -11.28 -2.76 27.21
CA HIS A 125 -11.76 -3.88 26.39
C HIS A 125 -12.54 -3.45 25.15
N PRO A 126 -13.45 -2.45 25.17
CA PRO A 126 -14.06 -1.92 23.96
C PRO A 126 -13.04 -1.44 22.93
N GLN A 127 -11.99 -0.74 23.36
CA GLN A 127 -10.93 -0.27 22.45
C GLN A 127 -10.13 -1.41 21.83
N VAL A 128 -9.99 -2.54 22.54
CA VAL A 128 -9.43 -3.77 21.96
C VAL A 128 -10.32 -4.27 20.84
N LEU A 129 -11.64 -4.31 21.04
CA LEU A 129 -12.58 -4.73 19.99
C LEU A 129 -12.56 -3.76 18.80
N ASP A 130 -12.52 -2.46 19.06
CA ASP A 130 -12.40 -1.43 18.01
C ASP A 130 -11.13 -1.60 17.17
N ALA A 131 -10.01 -1.99 17.80
CA ALA A 131 -8.77 -2.29 17.08
C ALA A 131 -8.93 -3.48 16.12
N PHE A 132 -9.67 -4.52 16.52
CA PHE A 132 -10.00 -5.65 15.63
C PHE A 132 -10.95 -5.22 14.50
N ASP A 133 -11.91 -4.34 14.78
CA ASP A 133 -12.85 -3.83 13.77
C ASP A 133 -12.11 -2.93 12.74
N ALA A 134 -11.10 -2.18 13.17
CA ALA A 134 -10.26 -1.36 12.30
C ALA A 134 -9.34 -2.16 11.36
N TYR A 135 -9.01 -3.42 11.71
CA TYR A 135 -8.06 -4.25 10.96
C TYR A 135 -8.42 -4.38 9.47
N ALA A 136 -9.71 -4.60 9.15
CA ALA A 136 -10.14 -4.75 7.76
C ALA A 136 -9.94 -3.47 6.93
N GLY A 137 -10.14 -2.30 7.56
CA GLY A 137 -9.88 -0.99 6.96
C GLY A 137 -8.38 -0.79 6.71
N GLU A 138 -7.54 -1.08 7.70
CA GLU A 138 -6.08 -0.98 7.56
C GLU A 138 -5.54 -1.89 6.47
N VAL A 139 -6.02 -3.14 6.39
CA VAL A 139 -5.66 -4.06 5.30
C VAL A 139 -6.04 -3.46 3.94
N SER A 140 -7.24 -2.90 3.82
CA SER A 140 -7.72 -2.32 2.55
C SER A 140 -6.88 -1.13 2.10
N VAL A 141 -6.53 -0.22 3.03
CA VAL A 141 -5.65 0.93 2.76
C VAL A 141 -4.26 0.47 2.33
N ASN A 142 -3.69 -0.51 3.03
CA ASN A 142 -2.36 -1.03 2.69
C ASN A 142 -2.34 -1.81 1.37
N LEU A 143 -3.44 -2.47 1.00
CA LEU A 143 -3.56 -3.22 -0.25
C LEU A 143 -3.86 -2.36 -1.46
N ALA A 144 -4.51 -1.21 -1.30
CA ALA A 144 -4.72 -0.28 -2.40
C ALA A 144 -3.38 0.06 -3.10
N LYS A 145 -2.32 0.25 -2.32
CA LYS A 145 -0.96 0.48 -2.82
C LYS A 145 -0.39 -0.71 -3.59
N ALA A 146 -0.60 -1.93 -3.09
CA ALA A 146 -0.14 -3.17 -3.73
C ALA A 146 -1.00 -3.59 -4.95
N GLY A 147 -2.21 -3.04 -5.05
CA GLY A 147 -3.15 -3.27 -6.15
C GLY A 147 -2.71 -2.59 -7.46
N GLU A 148 -1.80 -1.63 -7.38
CA GLU A 148 -1.20 -1.00 -8.56
C GLU A 148 -0.52 -2.06 -9.43
N THR A 149 -0.97 -2.14 -10.68
CA THR A 149 -0.40 -3.05 -11.68
C THR A 149 0.70 -2.40 -12.49
N LYS A 150 0.89 -1.09 -12.31
CA LYS A 150 1.87 -0.29 -13.02
C LYS A 150 2.83 0.36 -12.02
N THR A 151 4.08 0.54 -12.44
CA THR A 151 5.08 1.32 -11.72
C THR A 151 4.78 2.81 -11.90
N GLY A 152 5.48 3.69 -11.18
CA GLY A 152 5.35 5.15 -11.35
C GLY A 152 5.65 5.62 -12.78
N CYS A 153 6.40 4.84 -13.55
CA CYS A 153 6.65 5.06 -14.97
C CYS A 153 5.61 4.44 -15.92
N GLY A 154 4.50 3.90 -15.41
CA GLY A 154 3.45 3.27 -16.22
C GLY A 154 3.78 1.87 -16.76
N LEU A 155 4.90 1.28 -16.35
CA LEU A 155 5.33 -0.06 -16.78
C LEU A 155 4.61 -1.14 -15.97
N PRO A 156 4.32 -2.33 -16.52
CA PRO A 156 3.77 -3.42 -15.73
C PRO A 156 4.67 -3.78 -14.55
N LYS A 157 4.13 -3.77 -13.32
CA LYS A 157 4.83 -4.25 -12.12
C LYS A 157 4.97 -5.78 -12.17
N GLY A 158 6.14 -6.28 -11.80
CA GLY A 158 6.41 -7.71 -11.63
C GLY A 158 5.45 -8.34 -10.61
N VAL A 159 5.01 -9.57 -10.87
CA VAL A 159 4.07 -10.30 -9.99
C VAL A 159 4.67 -10.52 -8.59
N ASP A 160 5.98 -10.75 -8.53
CA ASP A 160 6.78 -10.88 -7.31
C ASP A 160 6.83 -9.58 -6.49
N VAL A 161 7.01 -8.42 -7.15
CA VAL A 161 6.95 -7.10 -6.51
C VAL A 161 5.56 -6.84 -5.93
N ARG A 162 4.51 -7.08 -6.73
CA ARG A 162 3.12 -6.91 -6.27
C ARG A 162 2.80 -7.79 -5.07
N LEU A 163 3.23 -9.06 -5.12
CA LEU A 163 3.04 -10.01 -4.02
C LEU A 163 3.82 -9.60 -2.77
N TYR A 164 5.03 -9.06 -2.92
CA TYR A 164 5.83 -8.52 -1.82
C TYR A 164 5.16 -7.31 -1.15
N GLU A 165 4.69 -6.34 -1.95
CA GLU A 165 3.97 -5.17 -1.46
C GLU A 165 2.70 -5.58 -0.72
N ALA A 166 1.93 -6.54 -1.28
CA ALA A 166 0.70 -7.03 -0.67
C ALA A 166 0.95 -7.73 0.68
N LYS A 167 1.97 -8.59 0.76
CA LYS A 167 2.39 -9.23 2.02
C LYS A 167 2.89 -8.22 3.05
N THR A 168 3.64 -7.22 2.60
CA THR A 168 4.10 -6.12 3.45
C THR A 168 2.91 -5.36 4.01
N GLY A 169 1.89 -5.08 3.19
CA GLY A 169 0.66 -4.44 3.61
C GLY A 169 -0.09 -5.20 4.71
N VAL A 170 -0.28 -6.51 4.54
CA VAL A 170 -0.93 -7.35 5.58
C VAL A 170 -0.11 -7.37 6.87
N ARG A 171 1.22 -7.49 6.78
CA ARG A 171 2.09 -7.41 7.95
C ARG A 171 1.94 -6.07 8.67
N THR A 172 1.92 -4.96 7.93
CA THR A 172 1.76 -3.62 8.50
C THR A 172 0.43 -3.50 9.24
N ALA A 173 -0.68 -3.95 8.65
CA ALA A 173 -1.98 -3.95 9.30
C ALA A 173 -2.00 -4.83 10.56
N PHE A 174 -1.34 -6.00 10.55
CA PHE A 174 -1.23 -6.84 11.74
C PHE A 174 -0.38 -6.20 12.85
N ALA A 175 0.70 -5.50 12.48
CA ALA A 175 1.50 -4.74 13.43
C ALA A 175 0.72 -3.54 14.01
N GLY A 176 -0.08 -2.86 13.19
CA GLY A 176 -0.99 -1.79 13.61
C GLY A 176 -2.04 -2.28 14.61
N LEU A 177 -2.71 -3.39 14.30
CA LEU A 177 -3.60 -4.10 15.23
C LEU A 177 -2.89 -4.41 16.56
N ALA A 178 -1.71 -5.03 16.50
CA ALA A 178 -0.95 -5.39 17.68
C ALA A 178 -0.62 -4.19 18.57
N GLN A 179 -0.16 -3.09 17.95
CA GLN A 179 0.17 -1.85 18.63
C GLN A 179 -1.07 -1.19 19.25
N SER A 180 -2.21 -1.17 18.54
CA SER A 180 -3.46 -0.59 19.03
C SER A 180 -4.00 -1.35 20.23
N VAL A 181 -4.04 -2.68 20.17
CA VAL A 181 -4.43 -3.53 21.31
C VAL A 181 -3.50 -3.32 22.50
N GLN A 182 -2.19 -3.30 22.27
CA GLN A 182 -1.20 -3.09 23.34
C GLN A 182 -1.35 -1.71 24.00
N LYS A 183 -1.67 -0.67 23.22
CA LYS A 183 -1.93 0.68 23.72
C LYS A 183 -3.17 0.73 24.62
N SER A 184 -4.23 0.00 24.26
CA SER A 184 -5.48 -0.03 25.03
C SER A 184 -5.34 -0.76 26.37
N ILE A 185 -4.65 -1.90 26.40
CA ILE A 185 -4.55 -2.74 27.62
C ILE A 185 -3.44 -2.32 28.60
N GLY A 186 -2.51 -1.46 28.18
CA GLY A 186 -1.45 -0.93 29.03
C GLY A 186 -0.37 -1.95 29.43
N LYS A 187 0.39 -1.63 30.50
CA LYS A 187 1.48 -2.47 31.01
C LYS A 187 0.91 -3.63 31.83
N GLY A 188 1.25 -4.88 31.48
CA GLY A 188 0.87 -6.07 32.25
C GLY A 188 0.13 -7.15 31.43
N VAL A 189 -0.40 -6.79 30.26
CA VAL A 189 -0.97 -7.71 29.28
C VAL A 189 -0.26 -7.49 27.95
N LYS A 190 0.05 -8.57 27.23
CA LYS A 190 0.80 -8.59 25.98
C LYS A 190 -0.06 -9.09 24.84
N PHE A 191 0.06 -8.44 23.68
CA PHE A 191 -0.53 -8.87 22.42
C PHE A 191 0.39 -8.51 21.24
N GLY A 192 0.38 -9.31 20.18
CA GLY A 192 1.20 -9.16 18.97
C GLY A 192 2.42 -10.06 18.88
N ALA A 193 2.89 -10.64 20.00
CA ALA A 193 4.19 -11.31 20.04
C ALA A 193 4.24 -12.60 19.20
N LEU A 194 3.13 -13.32 19.07
CA LEU A 194 3.05 -14.55 18.27
C LEU A 194 2.40 -14.34 16.90
N SER A 195 1.73 -13.21 16.68
CA SER A 195 0.85 -12.97 15.53
C SER A 195 1.46 -12.06 14.47
N VAL A 196 2.38 -11.16 14.82
CA VAL A 196 3.07 -10.31 13.83
C VAL A 196 4.13 -11.14 13.10
N PRO A 197 3.98 -11.38 11.78
CA PRO A 197 4.92 -12.19 11.04
C PRO A 197 6.25 -11.45 10.81
N ALA A 198 7.31 -12.21 10.55
CA ALA A 198 8.58 -11.67 10.10
C ALA A 198 8.40 -10.82 8.83
N LYS A 199 9.29 -9.84 8.64
CA LYS A 199 9.29 -9.00 7.42
C LYS A 199 9.46 -9.92 6.19
N PRO A 200 8.61 -9.81 5.15
CA PRO A 200 8.82 -10.54 3.91
C PRO A 200 10.21 -10.25 3.36
N ALA A 201 10.85 -11.27 2.78
CA ALA A 201 12.04 -11.04 1.97
C ALA A 201 11.66 -10.15 0.79
N ALA A 202 12.39 -9.05 0.61
CA ALA A 202 12.25 -8.23 -0.58
C ALA A 202 12.55 -9.09 -1.81
N PRO A 203 11.79 -8.94 -2.91
CA PRO A 203 12.18 -9.54 -4.17
C PRO A 203 13.59 -9.04 -4.50
N ALA A 204 14.36 -9.86 -5.20
CA ALA A 204 15.63 -9.39 -5.74
C ALA A 204 15.32 -8.12 -6.53
N VAL A 205 15.86 -6.98 -6.08
CA VAL A 205 15.60 -5.71 -6.75
C VAL A 205 16.06 -5.91 -8.18
N ILE A 206 15.16 -5.74 -9.16
CA ILE A 206 15.55 -5.55 -10.54
C ILE A 206 16.14 -4.13 -10.60
N GLY A 207 17.29 -3.92 -9.97
CA GLY A 207 17.92 -2.61 -9.96
C GLY A 207 18.91 -2.35 -8.84
N GLY A 208 20.18 -2.30 -9.24
CA GLY A 208 21.17 -1.41 -8.64
C GLY A 208 21.25 -0.11 -9.43
N ARG A 209 22.09 0.83 -9.00
CA ARG A 209 22.43 1.98 -9.85
C ARG A 209 23.30 1.52 -11.00
N GLY A 210 22.97 1.90 -12.23
CA GLY A 210 23.85 1.69 -13.39
C GLY A 210 25.26 2.24 -13.13
N GLU A 211 26.26 1.70 -13.80
CA GLU A 211 27.61 2.24 -13.72
C GLU A 211 27.67 3.61 -14.38
N ASN A 212 28.39 4.56 -13.77
CA ASN A 212 28.45 5.91 -14.32
C ASN A 212 29.26 5.90 -15.62
N GLY A 213 28.65 6.36 -16.70
CA GLY A 213 29.25 6.37 -18.03
C GLY A 213 29.07 5.08 -18.82
N ASP A 214 28.28 4.13 -18.30
CA ASP A 214 27.97 2.91 -19.02
C ASP A 214 27.16 3.19 -20.31
N VAL A 215 27.68 2.74 -21.44
CA VAL A 215 27.07 2.91 -22.76
C VAL A 215 26.46 1.57 -23.18
N PHE A 216 25.23 1.34 -22.77
CA PHE A 216 24.52 0.06 -22.94
C PHE A 216 23.76 -0.07 -24.26
N GLN A 217 23.66 1.00 -25.06
CA GLN A 217 23.05 0.96 -26.38
C GLN A 217 23.89 1.77 -27.35
N ARG A 218 24.28 1.15 -28.46
CA ARG A 218 25.04 1.80 -29.53
C ARG A 218 24.70 1.15 -30.87
N SER A 219 23.91 1.84 -31.67
CA SER A 219 23.41 1.34 -32.96
C SER A 219 23.67 2.31 -34.13
N GLY A 220 24.11 3.54 -33.84
CA GLY A 220 24.41 4.54 -34.86
C GLY A 220 25.81 4.42 -35.47
N PRO A 221 26.06 5.10 -36.60
CA PRO A 221 27.38 5.23 -37.20
C PRO A 221 28.39 5.86 -36.22
N ARG A 222 29.66 5.43 -36.31
CA ARG A 222 30.75 5.98 -35.49
C ARG A 222 31.43 7.15 -36.20
N GLY A 223 31.76 8.18 -35.41
CA GLY A 223 32.40 9.42 -35.87
C GLY A 223 33.41 9.95 -34.85
N SER A 224 33.95 11.14 -35.09
CA SER A 224 34.92 11.80 -34.19
C SER A 224 34.26 12.62 -33.07
N GLY A 225 32.93 12.82 -33.12
CA GLY A 225 32.21 13.64 -32.15
C GLY A 225 32.25 13.09 -30.73
N SER A 226 32.29 14.01 -29.77
CA SER A 226 32.28 13.71 -28.34
C SER A 226 31.30 14.61 -27.60
N LEU A 227 30.59 14.03 -26.63
CA LEU A 227 29.63 14.74 -25.80
C LEU A 227 29.93 14.47 -24.32
N ARG A 228 30.45 15.47 -23.62
CA ARG A 228 30.59 15.46 -22.17
C ARG A 228 29.31 15.97 -21.53
N ILE A 229 28.69 15.16 -20.68
CA ILE A 229 27.48 15.55 -19.93
C ILE A 229 27.83 15.62 -18.45
N THR A 230 27.40 16.69 -17.79
CA THR A 230 27.36 16.81 -16.33
C THR A 230 25.90 16.75 -15.89
N ASN A 231 25.57 15.79 -15.04
CA ASN A 231 24.24 15.64 -14.47
C ASN A 231 24.17 16.34 -13.12
N ALA A 232 23.37 17.40 -12.99
CA ALA A 232 23.19 18.15 -11.74
C ALA A 232 21.98 17.69 -10.90
N GLY A 233 21.33 16.57 -11.26
CA GLY A 233 20.11 16.09 -10.59
C GLY A 233 20.16 14.60 -10.27
N ALA A 234 18.99 13.94 -10.26
CA ALA A 234 18.84 12.49 -10.09
C ALA A 234 19.52 11.69 -11.22
N ASP A 235 19.71 10.38 -11.05
CA ASP A 235 20.27 9.51 -12.09
C ASP A 235 19.51 9.69 -13.42
N ILE A 236 20.27 9.75 -14.52
CA ILE A 236 19.72 9.94 -15.86
C ILE A 236 20.27 8.91 -16.84
N VAL A 237 19.50 8.66 -17.89
CA VAL A 237 20.00 8.11 -19.14
C VAL A 237 19.92 9.19 -20.19
N VAL A 238 21.05 9.48 -20.83
CA VAL A 238 21.10 10.35 -21.99
C VAL A 238 21.00 9.50 -23.24
N VAL A 239 20.14 9.92 -24.15
CA VAL A 239 19.87 9.29 -25.44
C VAL A 239 20.21 10.25 -26.56
N VAL A 240 21.17 9.85 -27.39
CA VAL A 240 21.57 10.60 -28.59
C VAL A 240 20.94 9.95 -29.82
N THR A 241 20.30 10.76 -30.66
CA THR A 241 19.61 10.30 -31.87
C THR A 241 19.66 11.34 -32.98
N ALA A 242 19.63 10.92 -34.24
CA ALA A 242 19.49 11.82 -35.38
C ALA A 242 18.09 12.47 -35.44
N SER A 243 17.04 11.76 -35.02
CA SER A 243 15.66 12.27 -35.11
C SER A 243 14.70 11.61 -34.13
N ASN A 244 14.71 10.28 -34.03
CA ASN A 244 13.75 9.51 -33.24
C ASN A 244 14.42 8.91 -31.97
N PRO A 245 14.01 9.29 -30.75
CA PRO A 245 14.62 8.78 -29.52
C PRO A 245 14.39 7.28 -29.29
N ARG A 246 13.39 6.67 -29.95
CA ARG A 246 13.18 5.21 -29.95
C ARG A 246 14.16 4.45 -30.84
N LYS A 247 14.93 5.15 -31.68
CA LYS A 247 16.01 4.62 -32.52
C LYS A 247 17.32 5.33 -32.20
N PRO A 248 17.87 5.10 -30.99
CA PRO A 248 19.00 5.89 -30.53
C PRO A 248 20.30 5.45 -31.19
N MET A 249 21.12 6.43 -31.56
CA MET A 249 22.48 6.20 -32.02
C MET A 249 23.33 5.65 -30.87
N ALA A 250 23.18 6.26 -29.69
CA ALA A 250 23.77 5.76 -28.46
C ALA A 250 22.97 6.20 -27.22
N SER A 251 23.05 5.40 -26.17
CA SER A 251 22.48 5.72 -24.85
C SER A 251 23.56 5.51 -23.77
N ILE A 252 23.63 6.43 -22.81
CA ILE A 252 24.61 6.40 -21.71
C ILE A 252 23.93 6.64 -20.36
N TYR A 253 24.26 5.82 -19.36
CA TYR A 253 23.82 6.01 -17.98
C TYR A 253 24.74 6.98 -17.25
N ILE A 254 24.16 7.96 -16.54
CA ILE A 254 24.91 8.96 -15.79
C ILE A 254 24.32 9.10 -14.40
N ARG A 255 25.16 8.89 -13.38
CA ARG A 255 24.76 9.00 -11.99
C ARG A 255 24.49 10.46 -11.61
N ALA A 256 23.66 10.63 -10.59
CA ALA A 256 23.39 11.89 -9.95
C ALA A 256 24.69 12.61 -9.56
N ASN A 257 24.79 13.91 -9.89
CA ASN A 257 25.94 14.76 -9.58
C ASN A 257 27.28 14.24 -10.12
N LYS A 258 27.24 13.51 -11.26
CA LYS A 258 28.42 13.00 -11.95
C LYS A 258 28.45 13.47 -13.40
N SER A 259 29.62 13.36 -14.00
CA SER A 259 29.81 13.57 -15.42
C SER A 259 30.20 12.27 -16.11
N ALA A 260 29.86 12.17 -17.39
CA ALA A 260 30.33 11.11 -18.28
C ALA A 260 30.52 11.67 -19.70
N THR A 261 31.37 11.02 -20.47
CA THR A 261 31.65 11.43 -21.86
C THR A 261 31.22 10.32 -22.81
N LEU A 262 30.34 10.66 -23.74
CA LEU A 262 29.92 9.79 -24.83
C LEU A 262 30.74 10.13 -26.08
N ASN A 263 31.65 9.23 -26.45
CA ASN A 263 32.50 9.39 -27.63
C ASN A 263 31.92 8.68 -28.86
N GLY A 264 32.42 9.02 -30.03
CA GLY A 264 32.17 8.25 -31.24
C GLY A 264 30.85 8.59 -31.93
N ILE A 265 30.35 9.82 -31.78
CA ILE A 265 29.09 10.26 -32.38
C ILE A 265 29.37 10.78 -33.79
N ARG A 266 28.54 10.41 -34.78
CA ARG A 266 28.68 10.86 -36.18
C ARG A 266 27.47 11.69 -36.60
N GLY A 267 27.73 12.82 -37.24
CA GLY A 267 26.69 13.69 -37.80
C GLY A 267 25.87 14.39 -36.72
N ASP A 268 24.96 15.26 -37.13
CA ASP A 268 24.16 16.06 -36.22
C ASP A 268 23.17 15.22 -35.42
N TYR A 269 22.91 15.63 -34.18
CA TYR A 269 22.08 14.86 -33.27
C TYR A 269 21.30 15.70 -32.27
N TRP A 270 20.17 15.14 -31.85
CA TRP A 270 19.38 15.58 -30.71
C TRP A 270 19.80 14.83 -29.46
N VAL A 271 19.70 15.53 -28.32
CA VAL A 271 19.90 14.96 -27.00
C VAL A 271 18.56 14.88 -26.30
N TYR A 272 18.15 13.67 -25.97
CA TYR A 272 17.05 13.37 -25.08
C TYR A 272 17.63 12.82 -23.78
N TYR A 273 16.90 12.93 -22.69
CA TYR A 273 17.24 12.22 -21.48
C TYR A 273 16.00 11.80 -20.72
N LYS A 274 16.14 10.70 -19.99
CA LYS A 274 15.14 10.22 -19.04
C LYS A 274 15.77 10.14 -17.66
N SER A 275 14.99 10.40 -16.64
CA SER A 275 15.40 10.25 -15.24
C SER A 275 14.36 9.45 -14.47
N GLY A 276 14.77 8.81 -13.39
CA GLY A 276 13.87 8.17 -12.47
C GLY A 276 14.64 7.44 -11.37
N THR A 277 13.92 6.61 -10.63
CA THR A 277 14.47 5.74 -9.60
C THR A 277 14.26 4.27 -9.98
N ASN A 278 14.94 3.38 -9.25
CA ASN A 278 14.90 1.93 -9.46
C ASN A 278 15.26 1.50 -10.91
N TRP A 279 16.54 1.64 -11.26
CA TRP A 279 17.09 1.35 -12.58
C TRP A 279 17.07 -0.16 -12.90
N ASP A 280 16.26 -0.57 -13.87
CA ASP A 280 16.23 -1.91 -14.42
C ASP A 280 17.32 -2.06 -15.50
N ALA A 281 18.51 -2.49 -15.11
CA ALA A 281 19.65 -2.68 -16.00
C ALA A 281 19.40 -3.72 -17.10
N ARG A 282 18.51 -4.68 -16.87
CA ARG A 282 18.19 -5.70 -17.88
C ARG A 282 17.39 -5.11 -19.04
N ASN A 283 16.49 -4.17 -18.74
CA ASN A 283 15.63 -3.53 -19.73
C ASN A 283 16.01 -2.06 -20.02
N ASN A 284 17.14 -1.60 -19.47
CA ASN A 284 17.70 -0.27 -19.68
C ASN A 284 16.72 0.89 -19.41
N ARG A 285 15.99 0.84 -18.30
CA ARG A 285 14.95 1.83 -17.97
C ARG A 285 14.80 2.05 -16.47
N PHE A 286 14.35 3.25 -16.10
CA PHE A 286 13.84 3.50 -14.76
C PHE A 286 12.43 2.92 -14.63
N THR A 287 12.07 2.52 -13.43
CA THR A 287 10.75 1.95 -13.15
C THR A 287 9.91 2.86 -12.28
N GLU A 288 10.50 3.76 -11.50
CA GLU A 288 9.77 4.69 -10.63
C GLU A 288 10.18 6.15 -10.92
N ASP A 289 9.33 7.11 -10.55
CA ASP A 289 9.56 8.57 -10.66
C ASP A 289 10.06 9.06 -12.03
N CYS A 290 9.52 8.53 -13.13
CA CYS A 290 10.03 8.85 -14.46
C CYS A 290 9.72 10.28 -14.90
N SER A 291 10.72 10.91 -15.53
CA SER A 291 10.58 12.15 -16.28
C SER A 291 11.40 12.05 -17.57
N TYR A 292 10.91 12.68 -18.63
CA TYR A 292 11.48 12.64 -19.97
C TYR A 292 11.62 14.05 -20.51
N ALA A 293 12.77 14.38 -21.07
CA ALA A 293 13.03 15.69 -21.61
C ALA A 293 14.00 15.64 -22.79
N ARG A 294 14.05 16.75 -23.53
CA ARG A 294 14.89 16.94 -24.70
C ARG A 294 15.55 18.30 -24.65
N LEU A 295 16.77 18.38 -25.15
CA LEU A 295 17.46 19.63 -25.42
C LEU A 295 16.81 20.34 -26.63
N ASN A 296 16.50 21.63 -26.49
CA ASN A 296 15.86 22.44 -27.53
C ASN A 296 16.82 22.86 -28.66
N ARG A 297 17.99 22.22 -28.77
CA ARG A 297 19.01 22.54 -29.76
C ARG A 297 19.57 21.28 -30.40
N LEU A 298 19.77 21.35 -31.71
CA LEU A 298 20.53 20.36 -32.47
C LEU A 298 22.02 20.57 -32.20
N LEU A 299 22.78 19.48 -32.04
CA LEU A 299 24.23 19.51 -31.84
C LEU A 299 24.94 18.96 -33.07
N ASP A 300 26.01 19.64 -33.48
CA ASP A 300 26.86 19.22 -34.59
C ASP A 300 27.82 18.11 -34.14
N GLY A 301 27.78 16.97 -34.84
CA GLY A 301 28.60 15.78 -34.55
C GLY A 301 30.08 15.91 -34.87
N SER A 302 30.50 17.02 -35.48
CA SER A 302 31.90 17.31 -35.83
C SER A 302 32.67 17.96 -34.67
N TYR A 303 31.96 18.44 -33.65
CA TYR A 303 32.53 19.15 -32.50
C TYR A 303 32.44 18.34 -31.20
N SER A 304 33.30 18.72 -30.24
CA SER A 304 33.23 18.27 -28.85
C SER A 304 32.32 19.20 -28.06
N TRP A 305 31.20 18.68 -27.56
CA TRP A 305 30.23 19.44 -26.76
C TRP A 305 30.38 19.13 -25.27
N SER A 306 30.14 20.14 -24.43
CA SER A 306 29.99 19.97 -22.99
C SER A 306 28.66 20.58 -22.53
N LEU A 307 27.82 19.78 -21.88
CA LEU A 307 26.50 20.16 -21.39
C LEU A 307 26.38 19.93 -19.89
N THR A 308 25.57 20.75 -19.23
CA THR A 308 25.12 20.51 -17.85
C THR A 308 23.61 20.40 -17.83
N LEU A 309 23.09 19.20 -17.61
CA LEU A 309 21.65 18.90 -17.59
C LEU A 309 21.07 19.03 -16.17
N LYS A 310 19.77 19.35 -16.07
CA LYS A 310 19.02 19.51 -14.80
C LYS A 310 19.56 20.57 -13.84
N SER A 311 20.31 21.56 -14.34
CA SER A 311 20.78 22.68 -13.53
C SER A 311 19.86 23.89 -13.70
N VAL A 312 19.42 24.50 -12.59
CA VAL A 312 18.67 25.77 -12.58
C VAL A 312 19.52 26.93 -13.13
N ALA A 313 20.85 26.80 -13.08
CA ALA A 313 21.81 27.75 -13.63
C ALA A 313 22.51 27.23 -14.91
N GLY A 314 21.95 26.19 -15.54
CA GLY A 314 22.57 25.49 -16.67
C GLY A 314 22.59 26.31 -17.97
N ASN A 315 23.49 25.94 -18.89
CA ASN A 315 23.58 26.52 -20.22
C ASN A 315 22.66 25.82 -21.26
N THR A 316 21.65 25.07 -20.80
CA THR A 316 20.77 24.25 -21.64
C THR A 316 19.30 24.63 -21.45
N THR A 317 18.60 24.89 -22.56
CA THR A 317 17.14 25.00 -22.57
C THR A 317 16.54 23.64 -22.90
N GLU A 318 15.67 23.15 -22.02
CA GLU A 318 15.12 21.80 -22.07
C GLU A 318 13.58 21.86 -22.15
N SER A 319 12.96 20.94 -22.88
CA SER A 319 11.51 20.77 -22.92
C SER A 319 11.14 19.37 -22.49
N GLU A 320 10.03 19.25 -21.75
CA GLU A 320 9.42 17.96 -21.42
C GLU A 320 8.93 17.25 -22.69
N THR A 321 9.02 15.92 -22.68
CA THR A 321 8.58 15.08 -23.80
C THR A 321 7.76 13.90 -23.31
N GLU A 322 7.05 13.23 -24.21
CA GLU A 322 6.44 11.94 -23.92
C GLU A 322 7.49 10.85 -23.67
N ALA A 323 7.05 9.73 -23.08
CA ALA A 323 7.88 8.55 -22.87
C ALA A 323 8.36 7.94 -24.20
N PHE A 324 9.64 7.58 -24.25
CA PHE A 324 10.31 6.98 -25.42
C PHE A 324 11.11 5.73 -25.07
#